data_AF-A0A441CKK9-F1
#
_entry.id   AF-A0A441CKK9-F1
#
_cell.length_a   1.000
_cell.length_b   1.000
_cell.length_c   1.000
_cell.angle_alpha   90.00
_cell.angle_beta   90.00
_cell.angle_gamma   90.00
#
_symmetry.space_group_name_H-M   'P 1'
#
loop_
_entity.id
_entity.type
_entity.pdbx_description
1 polymer ?
#
loop_
_entity_poly.entity_id
_entity_poly.type
_entity_poly.pdbx_seq_one_letter_code
_entity_poly.pdbx_strand_id
1 'polypeptide(L)'
;MLVEGERLKQLVIDADGEVLLCAPFIKTHVIRIILAAIPANISVRIYTRWRADEIAAGVSDLEVYDLVAARQATRLLLLDDLHAKLYVAGNRCLVGSANLTGAALGWSSNSNVELLVEIPATEPHVANLIARLDNAIEATREKRDEIAAAAALIDTPDLREQPLEAVALAMAAYPWLPRCASPKSLFAVYRNPATTSVVSGTRADAANDLADLNPPKNLDEVAFIAFVERVLEQFPSFQTVLARVPGRLSDAGGLEVIRALRPTYTEDELTKQWQIVRDWIQHFFQDRFEVAPESFVVRLRP
;
A
#
# COMPACT_ATOMS: atom_id res chain seq x y z
N MET A 1 -22.34 -3.74 22.62
CA MET A 1 -20.97 -3.24 22.32
C MET A 1 -21.15 -2.11 21.33
N LEU A 2 -20.53 -0.94 21.56
CA LEU A 2 -20.59 0.14 20.57
C LEU A 2 -19.83 -0.29 19.32
N VAL A 3 -20.35 0.04 18.13
CA VAL A 3 -19.59 -0.14 16.89
C VAL A 3 -18.41 0.83 16.84
N GLU A 4 -17.40 0.52 16.04
CA GLU A 4 -16.14 1.26 16.00
C GLU A 4 -16.31 2.75 15.69
N GLY A 5 -17.26 3.11 14.83
CA GLY A 5 -17.60 4.50 14.53
C GLY A 5 -18.10 5.28 15.72
N GLU A 6 -18.89 4.67 16.61
CA GLU A 6 -19.36 5.35 17.83
C GLU A 6 -18.24 5.50 18.86
N ARG A 7 -17.32 4.53 18.93
CA ARG A 7 -16.11 4.64 19.75
C ARG A 7 -15.20 5.76 19.26
N LEU A 8 -15.01 5.86 17.94
CA LEU A 8 -14.24 6.94 17.33
C LEU A 8 -14.89 8.30 17.56
N LYS A 9 -16.22 8.41 17.44
CA LYS A 9 -16.94 9.65 17.79
C LYS A 9 -16.71 10.05 19.24
N GLN A 10 -16.83 9.10 20.18
CA GLN A 10 -16.57 9.39 21.60
C GLN A 10 -15.13 9.87 21.83
N LEU A 11 -14.15 9.26 21.17
CA LEU A 11 -12.76 9.69 21.24
C LEU A 11 -12.59 11.17 20.84
N VAL A 12 -13.21 11.59 19.74
CA VAL A 12 -12.98 12.92 19.18
C VAL A 12 -13.85 14.04 19.78
N ILE A 13 -14.99 13.69 20.39
CA ILE A 13 -15.85 14.64 21.11
C ILE A 13 -15.12 15.18 22.34
N ASP A 14 -14.39 14.30 23.04
CA ASP A 14 -13.67 14.62 24.28
C ASP A 14 -12.27 15.21 24.02
N ALA A 15 -11.96 15.58 22.77
CA ALA A 15 -10.64 16.07 22.39
C ALA A 15 -10.33 17.44 23.01
N ASP A 16 -9.21 17.53 23.73
CA ASP A 16 -8.54 18.78 24.04
C ASP A 16 -7.27 18.91 23.18
N GLY A 17 -7.08 20.07 22.55
CA GLY A 17 -5.92 20.32 21.68
C GLY A 17 -6.14 19.91 20.22
N GLU A 18 -5.55 18.79 19.81
CA GLU A 18 -5.47 18.36 18.42
C GLU A 18 -6.04 16.95 18.23
N VAL A 19 -6.71 16.74 17.09
CA VAL A 19 -7.13 15.41 16.62
C VAL A 19 -6.28 15.00 15.42
N LEU A 20 -5.74 13.78 15.47
CA LEU A 20 -5.06 13.14 14.34
C LEU A 20 -5.91 11.98 13.84
N LEU A 21 -6.26 12.01 12.55
CA LEU A 21 -6.97 10.93 11.87
C LEU A 21 -6.06 10.36 10.80
N CYS A 22 -5.75 9.07 10.85
CA CYS A 22 -4.83 8.43 9.93
C CYS A 22 -5.48 7.16 9.37
N ALA A 23 -5.74 7.14 8.06
CA ALA A 23 -6.23 5.97 7.35
C ALA A 23 -5.96 6.09 5.84
N PRO A 24 -5.55 5.02 5.14
CA PRO A 24 -5.33 5.06 3.70
C PRO A 24 -6.61 5.32 2.91
N PHE A 25 -7.77 4.87 3.40
CA PHE A 25 -9.05 5.03 2.71
C PHE A 25 -10.00 5.89 3.54
N ILE A 26 -10.51 6.95 2.91
CA ILE A 26 -11.43 7.90 3.55
C ILE A 26 -12.61 8.14 2.64
N LYS A 27 -13.82 8.01 3.19
CA LYS A 27 -15.08 8.35 2.52
C LYS A 27 -15.60 9.71 2.96
N THR A 28 -16.12 10.49 2.01
CA THR A 28 -16.60 11.86 2.21
C THR A 28 -17.74 11.93 3.24
N HIS A 29 -18.65 10.95 3.23
CA HIS A 29 -19.74 10.91 4.22
C HIS A 29 -19.22 10.61 5.64
N VAL A 30 -18.20 9.77 5.78
CA VAL A 30 -17.60 9.43 7.08
C VAL A 30 -16.87 10.62 7.66
N ILE A 31 -15.99 11.25 6.87
CA ILE A 31 -15.19 12.37 7.38
C ILE A 31 -16.09 13.55 7.76
N ARG A 32 -17.20 13.76 7.04
CA ARG A 32 -18.21 14.76 7.40
C ARG A 32 -18.80 14.51 8.79
N ILE A 33 -19.16 13.27 9.11
CA ILE A 33 -19.71 12.90 10.42
C ILE A 33 -18.68 13.11 11.52
N ILE A 34 -17.43 12.67 11.30
CA ILE A 34 -16.35 12.81 12.27
C ILE A 34 -15.99 14.29 12.50
N LEU A 35 -15.80 15.08 11.46
CA LEU A 35 -15.48 16.51 11.57
C LEU A 35 -16.60 17.31 12.25
N ALA A 36 -17.87 16.89 12.11
CA ALA A 36 -18.99 17.50 12.80
C ALA A 36 -19.02 17.19 14.31
N ALA A 37 -18.42 16.08 14.73
CA ALA A 37 -18.29 15.72 16.14
C ALA A 37 -17.10 16.41 16.83
N ILE A 38 -16.10 16.85 16.06
CA ILE A 38 -14.92 17.56 16.59
C ILE A 38 -15.27 19.03 16.87
N PRO A 39 -15.03 19.54 18.10
CA PRO A 39 -15.26 20.94 18.43
C PRO A 39 -14.56 21.89 17.45
N ALA A 40 -15.19 23.02 17.09
CA ALA A 40 -14.70 23.89 16.02
C ALA A 40 -13.32 24.53 16.29
N ASN A 41 -12.94 24.65 17.56
CA ASN A 41 -11.66 25.22 18.00
C ASN A 41 -10.50 24.20 18.05
N ILE A 42 -10.77 22.93 17.77
CA ILE A 42 -9.77 21.85 17.78
C ILE A 42 -9.15 21.73 16.39
N SER A 43 -7.82 21.74 16.33
CA SER A 43 -7.08 21.52 15.09
C SER A 43 -7.14 20.05 14.69
N VAL A 44 -7.18 19.79 13.39
CA VAL A 44 -7.32 18.42 12.87
C VAL A 44 -6.26 18.17 11.80
N ARG A 45 -5.50 17.09 11.95
CA ARG A 45 -4.60 16.57 10.92
C ARG A 45 -5.15 15.25 10.40
N ILE A 46 -5.41 15.20 9.10
CA ILE A 46 -5.92 14.00 8.43
C ILE A 46 -4.82 13.47 7.52
N TYR A 47 -4.37 12.25 7.75
CA TYR A 47 -3.37 11.55 6.96
C TYR A 47 -4.03 10.48 6.11
N THR A 48 -3.77 10.52 4.82
CA THR A 48 -4.28 9.55 3.85
C THR A 48 -3.28 9.32 2.72
N ARG A 49 -3.66 8.52 1.72
CA ARG A 49 -2.91 8.41 0.46
C ARG A 49 -3.88 8.58 -0.69
N TRP A 50 -3.36 9.06 -1.83
CA TRP A 50 -4.13 9.14 -3.06
C TRP A 50 -3.42 8.37 -4.17
N ARG A 51 -4.09 7.35 -4.66
CA ARG A 51 -3.67 6.60 -5.83
C ARG A 51 -4.80 6.58 -6.84
N ALA A 52 -4.48 6.81 -8.11
CA ALA A 52 -5.47 6.95 -9.17
C ALA A 52 -6.36 5.70 -9.30
N ASP A 53 -5.77 4.52 -9.14
CA ASP A 53 -6.46 3.23 -9.14
C ASP A 53 -7.46 3.12 -7.97
N GLU A 54 -7.07 3.56 -6.77
CA GLU A 54 -7.94 3.54 -5.58
C GLU A 54 -9.12 4.51 -5.69
N ILE A 55 -8.90 5.67 -6.30
CA ILE A 55 -9.95 6.63 -6.62
C ILE A 55 -10.87 6.08 -7.71
N ALA A 56 -10.34 5.48 -8.77
CA ALA A 56 -11.12 4.88 -9.86
C ALA A 56 -11.98 3.71 -9.38
N ALA A 57 -11.45 2.92 -8.45
CA ALA A 57 -12.16 1.87 -7.74
C ALA A 57 -13.20 2.38 -6.73
N GLY A 58 -13.14 3.67 -6.40
CA GLY A 58 -14.03 4.32 -5.47
C GLY A 58 -13.84 3.85 -4.03
N VAL A 59 -12.65 3.40 -3.61
CA VAL A 59 -12.43 3.00 -2.20
C VAL A 59 -12.09 4.18 -1.29
N SER A 60 -11.62 5.28 -1.89
CA SER A 60 -11.37 6.58 -1.25
C SER A 60 -11.99 7.70 -2.08
N ASP A 61 -12.40 8.80 -1.45
CA ASP A 61 -13.06 9.93 -2.12
C ASP A 61 -12.14 11.16 -2.14
N LEU A 62 -11.98 11.79 -3.31
CA LEU A 62 -11.19 13.03 -3.44
C LEU A 62 -11.92 14.25 -2.86
N GLU A 63 -13.25 14.21 -2.76
CA GLU A 63 -14.10 15.27 -2.20
C GLU A 63 -13.85 15.51 -0.71
N VAL A 64 -13.12 14.59 -0.04
CA VAL A 64 -12.57 14.80 1.31
C VAL A 64 -11.73 16.08 1.36
N TYR A 65 -10.97 16.38 0.29
CA TYR A 65 -10.18 17.60 0.18
C TYR A 65 -11.02 18.86 0.36
N ASP A 66 -12.17 18.95 -0.30
CA ASP A 66 -13.03 20.13 -0.26
C ASP A 66 -13.64 20.34 1.13
N LEU A 67 -13.98 19.25 1.84
CA LEU A 67 -14.46 19.31 3.22
C LEU A 67 -13.38 19.81 4.19
N VAL A 68 -12.14 19.33 4.01
CA VAL A 68 -11.01 19.74 4.84
C VAL A 68 -10.64 21.19 4.58
N ALA A 69 -10.56 21.60 3.31
CA ALA A 69 -10.25 22.98 2.93
C ALA A 69 -11.29 24.00 3.42
N ALA A 70 -12.55 23.57 3.59
CA ALA A 70 -13.62 24.43 4.12
C ALA A 70 -13.59 24.59 5.66
N ARG A 71 -12.85 23.74 6.39
CA ARG A 71 -12.78 23.77 7.86
C ARG A 71 -11.49 24.46 8.32
N GLN A 72 -11.63 25.46 9.19
CA GLN A 72 -10.47 26.12 9.79
C GLN A 72 -9.61 25.14 10.60
N ALA A 73 -8.31 25.43 10.67
CA ALA A 73 -7.32 24.64 11.43
C ALA A 73 -7.34 23.13 11.11
N THR A 74 -7.78 22.75 9.91
CA THR A 74 -7.83 21.37 9.45
C THR A 74 -6.93 21.20 8.24
N ARG A 75 -6.08 20.18 8.23
CA ARG A 75 -5.15 19.88 7.15
C ARG A 75 -5.32 18.46 6.66
N LEU A 76 -5.20 18.27 5.36
CA LEU A 76 -5.15 16.96 4.71
C LEU A 76 -3.71 16.74 4.25
N LEU A 77 -3.12 15.63 4.65
CA LEU A 77 -1.73 15.26 4.38
C LEU A 77 -1.70 13.91 3.66
N LEU A 78 -0.83 13.80 2.67
CA LEU A 78 -0.65 12.65 1.81
C LEU A 78 0.66 11.95 2.14
N LEU A 79 0.59 10.64 2.37
CA LEU A 79 1.74 9.76 2.55
C LEU A 79 1.52 8.49 1.74
N ASP A 80 2.28 8.32 0.66
CA ASP A 80 2.00 7.30 -0.37
C ASP A 80 2.07 5.86 0.16
N ASP A 81 2.99 5.56 1.09
CA ASP A 81 3.17 4.25 1.72
C ASP A 81 2.28 4.04 2.96
N LEU A 82 1.31 4.93 3.19
CA LEU A 82 0.44 4.83 4.36
C LEU A 82 -0.45 3.58 4.28
N HIS A 83 -0.42 2.77 5.34
CA HIS A 83 -1.37 1.67 5.53
C HIS A 83 -1.94 1.59 6.95
N ALA A 84 -1.36 2.33 7.89
CA ALA A 84 -1.78 2.35 9.29
C ALA A 84 -3.21 2.92 9.44
N LYS A 85 -3.92 2.48 10.48
CA LYS A 85 -5.14 3.12 10.95
C LYS A 85 -4.94 3.51 12.41
N LEU A 86 -4.91 4.82 12.65
CA LEU A 86 -4.63 5.42 13.95
C LEU A 86 -5.50 6.67 14.10
N TYR A 87 -6.20 6.76 15.22
CA TYR A 87 -7.01 7.92 15.55
C TYR A 87 -6.58 8.42 16.94
N VAL A 88 -6.15 9.67 17.04
CA VAL A 88 -5.61 10.25 18.29
C VAL A 88 -6.44 11.47 18.68
N ALA A 89 -6.78 11.58 19.95
CA ALA A 89 -7.35 12.78 20.56
C ALA A 89 -6.76 12.95 21.96
N GLY A 90 -5.94 13.98 22.16
CA GLY A 90 -5.20 14.18 23.40
C GLY A 90 -4.29 12.98 23.72
N ASN A 91 -4.44 12.41 24.92
CA ASN A 91 -3.64 11.25 25.37
C ASN A 91 -4.26 9.88 25.03
N ARG A 92 -5.37 9.84 24.28
CA ARG A 92 -6.07 8.60 23.92
C ARG A 92 -5.92 8.35 22.42
N CYS A 93 -5.77 7.10 22.04
CA CYS A 93 -5.85 6.72 20.65
C CYS A 93 -6.54 5.38 20.42
N LEU A 94 -7.15 5.24 19.25
CA LEU A 94 -7.69 4.00 18.74
C LEU A 94 -6.79 3.51 17.60
N VAL A 95 -6.34 2.27 17.69
CA VAL A 95 -5.49 1.61 16.70
C VAL A 95 -6.11 0.29 16.28
N GLY A 96 -6.03 -0.03 14.99
CA GLY A 96 -6.40 -1.35 14.52
C GLY A 96 -6.61 -1.40 13.01
N SER A 97 -7.69 -2.06 12.59
CA SER A 97 -7.93 -2.41 11.19
C SER A 97 -8.90 -1.46 10.47
N ALA A 98 -9.77 -0.77 11.20
CA ALA A 98 -10.85 0.02 10.61
C ALA A 98 -10.34 1.28 9.89
N ASN A 99 -10.61 1.41 8.59
CA ASN A 99 -10.43 2.65 7.83
C ASN A 99 -11.55 3.68 8.13
N LEU A 100 -11.44 4.90 7.60
CA LEU A 100 -12.50 5.92 7.68
C LEU A 100 -13.56 5.71 6.58
N THR A 101 -14.20 4.54 6.60
CA THR A 101 -15.28 4.16 5.68
C THR A 101 -16.50 3.67 6.46
N GLY A 102 -17.70 3.81 5.87
CA GLY A 102 -18.94 3.42 6.58
C GLY A 102 -18.97 1.93 6.92
N ALA A 103 -18.40 1.09 6.04
CA ALA A 103 -18.32 -0.35 6.25
C ALA A 103 -17.38 -0.70 7.43
N ALA A 104 -16.19 -0.07 7.48
CA ALA A 104 -15.21 -0.31 8.55
C ALA A 104 -15.63 0.25 9.92
N LEU A 105 -16.41 1.33 9.94
CA LEU A 105 -16.85 1.96 11.19
C LEU A 105 -18.18 1.40 11.73
N GLY A 106 -18.78 0.41 11.08
CA GLY A 106 -20.06 -0.14 11.55
C GLY A 106 -21.29 0.72 11.21
N TRP A 107 -21.17 1.64 10.25
CA TRP A 107 -22.23 2.56 9.82
C TRP A 107 -22.91 2.14 8.52
N SER A 108 -22.57 0.97 7.99
CA SER A 108 -23.20 0.35 6.83
C SER A 108 -24.10 -0.81 7.25
N SER A 109 -25.12 -1.11 6.46
CA SER A 109 -25.93 -2.34 6.64
C SER A 109 -25.10 -3.62 6.44
N ASN A 110 -24.05 -3.54 5.63
CA ASN A 110 -23.05 -4.60 5.44
C ASN A 110 -21.71 -4.08 5.96
N SER A 111 -21.54 -4.09 7.28
CA SER A 111 -20.34 -3.60 7.94
C SER A 111 -19.30 -4.71 8.12
N ASN A 112 -18.04 -4.29 8.10
CA ASN A 112 -16.87 -5.14 8.27
C ASN A 112 -16.78 -5.69 9.69
N VAL A 113 -16.08 -6.81 9.85
CA VAL A 113 -15.63 -7.27 11.17
C VAL A 113 -14.28 -6.64 11.45
N GLU A 114 -14.27 -5.57 12.22
CA GLU A 114 -13.09 -4.75 12.50
C GLU A 114 -12.75 -4.78 13.99
N LEU A 115 -11.51 -4.40 14.30
CA LEU A 115 -11.06 -4.21 15.66
C LEU A 115 -10.37 -2.86 15.77
N LEU A 116 -10.79 -2.04 16.74
CA LEU A 116 -9.97 -0.97 17.28
C LEU A 116 -9.70 -1.23 18.76
N VAL A 117 -8.45 -1.08 19.17
CA VAL A 117 -8.03 -1.14 20.57
C VAL A 117 -7.71 0.28 21.02
N GLU A 118 -8.22 0.65 22.19
CA GLU A 118 -7.86 1.92 22.82
C GLU A 118 -6.55 1.76 23.58
N ILE A 119 -5.57 2.60 23.27
CA ILE A 119 -4.27 2.65 23.95
C ILE A 119 -3.87 4.10 24.22
N PRO A 120 -2.95 4.36 25.19
CA PRO A 120 -2.44 5.71 25.43
C PRO A 120 -1.65 6.24 24.23
N ALA A 121 -1.75 7.53 23.93
CA ALA A 121 -0.94 8.17 22.89
C ALA A 121 0.57 8.18 23.23
N THR A 122 0.92 8.01 24.51
CA THR A 122 2.30 7.84 24.99
C THR A 122 2.89 6.46 24.68
N GLU A 123 2.12 5.55 24.08
CA GLU A 123 2.64 4.24 23.67
C GLU A 123 3.78 4.43 22.62
N PRO A 124 4.98 3.83 22.83
CA PRO A 124 6.14 4.07 21.97
C PRO A 124 5.95 3.78 20.48
N HIS A 125 5.19 2.75 20.10
CA HIS A 125 4.93 2.45 18.69
C HIS A 125 4.01 3.48 18.03
N VAL A 126 3.01 4.00 18.77
CA VAL A 126 2.18 5.13 18.34
C VAL A 126 3.03 6.37 18.12
N ALA A 127 3.90 6.71 19.07
CA ALA A 127 4.79 7.87 18.95
C ALA A 127 5.72 7.76 17.74
N ASN A 128 6.28 6.57 17.48
CA ASN A 128 7.14 6.31 16.32
C ASN A 128 6.35 6.43 15.00
N LEU A 129 5.13 5.90 14.94
CA LEU A 129 4.26 6.08 13.78
C LEU A 129 3.96 7.56 13.52
N ILE A 130 3.60 8.34 14.56
CA ILE A 130 3.34 9.77 14.42
C ILE A 130 4.56 10.51 13.86
N ALA A 131 5.77 10.20 14.36
CA ALA A 131 7.00 10.78 13.83
C ALA A 131 7.25 10.43 12.35
N ARG A 132 6.84 9.24 11.89
CA ARG A 132 6.91 8.88 10.46
C ARG A 132 5.91 9.65 9.60
N LEU A 133 4.74 9.99 10.15
CA LEU A 133 3.73 10.79 9.47
C LEU A 133 4.21 12.21 9.15
N ASP A 134 5.25 12.72 9.81
CA ASP A 134 5.85 14.03 9.52
C ASP A 134 6.50 14.11 8.13
N ASN A 135 6.71 12.97 7.45
CA ASN A 135 7.14 12.94 6.06
C ASN A 135 6.00 13.17 5.05
N ALA A 136 4.76 13.27 5.52
CA ALA A 136 3.61 13.51 4.65
C ALA A 136 3.66 14.90 4.03
N ILE A 137 3.18 15.01 2.79
CA ILE A 137 3.06 16.28 2.07
C ILE A 137 1.64 16.83 2.20
N GLU A 138 1.48 18.14 2.25
CA GLU A 138 0.14 18.74 2.30
C GLU A 138 -0.60 18.51 0.96
N ALA A 139 -1.85 18.06 1.04
CA ALA A 139 -2.69 17.85 -0.14
C ALA A 139 -3.03 19.20 -0.76
N THR A 140 -2.92 19.30 -2.09
CA THR A 140 -3.29 20.51 -2.84
C THR A 140 -4.41 20.24 -3.83
N ARG A 141 -5.09 21.30 -4.27
CA ARG A 141 -6.11 21.22 -5.32
C ARG A 141 -5.51 20.68 -6.61
N GLU A 142 -4.29 21.10 -6.94
CA GLU A 142 -3.58 20.66 -8.14
C GLU A 142 -3.34 19.15 -8.08
N LYS A 143 -2.87 18.63 -6.94
CA LYS A 143 -2.65 17.18 -6.77
C LYS A 143 -3.95 16.40 -6.82
N ARG A 144 -5.03 16.93 -6.23
CA ARG A 144 -6.37 16.35 -6.31
C ARG A 144 -6.82 16.22 -7.76
N ASP A 145 -6.69 17.29 -8.53
CA ASP A 145 -7.13 17.34 -9.93
C ASP A 145 -6.25 16.44 -10.82
N GLU A 146 -4.95 16.34 -10.55
CA GLU A 146 -4.02 15.40 -11.19
C GLU A 146 -4.46 13.94 -10.98
N ILE A 147 -4.75 13.55 -9.73
CA ILE A 147 -5.20 12.20 -9.40
C ILE A 147 -6.57 11.91 -10.00
N ALA A 148 -7.49 12.88 -9.99
CA ALA A 148 -8.81 12.75 -10.62
C ALA A 148 -8.69 12.49 -12.13
N ALA A 149 -7.84 13.25 -12.81
CA ALA A 149 -7.58 13.07 -14.23
C ALA A 149 -6.96 11.69 -14.53
N ALA A 150 -5.99 11.27 -13.72
CA ALA A 150 -5.39 9.94 -13.85
C ALA A 150 -6.40 8.81 -13.58
N ALA A 151 -7.25 8.94 -12.56
CA ALA A 151 -8.28 7.96 -12.23
C ALA A 151 -9.31 7.80 -13.37
N ALA A 152 -9.68 8.90 -14.02
CA ALA A 152 -10.63 8.90 -15.14
C ALA A 152 -10.10 8.17 -16.40
N LEU A 153 -8.79 7.96 -16.51
CA LEU A 153 -8.16 7.21 -17.61
C LEU A 153 -8.08 5.71 -17.34
N ILE A 154 -8.34 5.28 -16.11
CA ILE A 154 -8.30 3.87 -15.74
C ILE A 154 -9.64 3.26 -16.13
N ASP A 155 -9.59 2.31 -17.08
CA ASP A 155 -10.72 1.47 -17.43
C ASP A 155 -10.92 0.45 -16.31
N THR A 156 -11.57 0.89 -15.23
CA THR A 156 -12.07 -0.04 -14.22
C THR A 156 -13.36 -0.64 -14.76
N PRO A 157 -13.52 -1.98 -14.80
CA PRO A 157 -14.87 -2.54 -14.86
C PRO A 157 -15.70 -1.89 -13.76
N ASP A 158 -16.99 -1.64 -13.99
CA ASP A 158 -17.84 -0.90 -13.04
C ASP A 158 -17.94 -1.65 -11.70
N LEU A 159 -16.95 -1.46 -10.84
CA LEU A 159 -16.80 -2.11 -9.55
C LEU A 159 -17.75 -1.51 -8.51
N ARG A 160 -18.58 -0.52 -8.91
CA ARG A 160 -19.63 0.09 -8.09
C ARG A 160 -20.67 -0.92 -7.61
N GLU A 161 -20.77 -2.08 -8.24
CA GLU A 161 -21.64 -3.20 -7.81
C GLU A 161 -20.93 -4.23 -6.92
N GLN A 162 -19.60 -4.18 -6.79
CA GLN A 162 -18.85 -5.08 -5.91
C GLN A 162 -18.68 -4.44 -4.52
N PRO A 163 -18.60 -5.23 -3.43
CA PRO A 163 -18.28 -4.68 -2.12
C PRO A 163 -16.98 -3.89 -2.21
N LEU A 164 -17.01 -2.61 -1.86
CA LEU A 164 -15.85 -1.71 -1.85
C LEU A 164 -14.64 -2.31 -1.12
N GLU A 165 -14.88 -3.22 -0.18
CA GLU A 165 -13.85 -4.01 0.47
C GLU A 165 -13.26 -5.13 -0.38
N ALA A 166 -14.05 -5.87 -1.16
CA ALA A 166 -13.48 -6.88 -2.07
C ALA A 166 -12.55 -6.19 -3.08
N VAL A 167 -12.90 -4.96 -3.47
CA VAL A 167 -12.07 -4.11 -4.33
C VAL A 167 -10.87 -3.57 -3.56
N ALA A 168 -11.06 -2.94 -2.40
CA ALA A 168 -9.97 -2.41 -1.57
C ALA A 168 -9.02 -3.50 -1.08
N LEU A 169 -9.53 -4.70 -0.79
CA LEU A 169 -8.76 -5.88 -0.42
C LEU A 169 -8.10 -6.50 -1.64
N ALA A 170 -8.73 -6.56 -2.82
CA ALA A 170 -8.06 -6.95 -4.06
C ALA A 170 -7.00 -5.92 -4.51
N MET A 171 -7.14 -4.65 -4.12
CA MET A 171 -6.20 -3.58 -4.44
C MET A 171 -5.06 -3.46 -3.43
N ALA A 172 -5.37 -3.56 -2.13
CA ALA A 172 -4.39 -3.72 -1.06
C ALA A 172 -3.71 -5.10 -1.12
N ALA A 173 -4.39 -6.09 -1.69
CA ALA A 173 -3.86 -7.37 -2.14
C ALA A 173 -3.72 -7.39 -3.67
N TYR A 174 -3.13 -6.35 -4.25
CA TYR A 174 -2.21 -6.59 -5.35
C TYR A 174 -0.86 -6.94 -4.73
N PRO A 175 -0.58 -8.23 -4.42
CA PRO A 175 0.72 -8.66 -3.95
C PRO A 175 1.78 -8.08 -4.87
N TRP A 176 2.69 -7.26 -4.35
CA TRP A 176 3.72 -6.63 -5.16
C TRP A 176 4.48 -7.71 -5.95
N LEU A 177 4.63 -7.51 -7.25
CA LEU A 177 5.40 -8.40 -8.12
C LEU A 177 6.34 -7.53 -8.96
N PRO A 178 7.56 -8.00 -9.24
CA PRO A 178 8.54 -7.23 -9.99
C PRO A 178 8.06 -6.96 -11.41
N ARG A 179 8.34 -5.75 -11.90
CA ARG A 179 8.04 -5.32 -13.27
C ARG A 179 9.26 -5.51 -14.18
N CYS A 180 10.46 -5.30 -13.63
CA CYS A 180 11.71 -5.32 -14.38
C CYS A 180 12.09 -6.74 -14.80
N ALA A 181 12.01 -7.03 -16.10
CA ALA A 181 12.42 -8.31 -16.67
C ALA A 181 13.93 -8.59 -16.64
N SER A 182 14.75 -7.65 -16.14
CA SER A 182 16.20 -7.83 -16.04
C SER A 182 16.70 -7.42 -14.65
N PRO A 183 16.58 -8.31 -13.64
CA PRO A 183 16.91 -7.97 -12.26
C PRO A 183 18.36 -7.50 -12.06
N LYS A 184 19.31 -8.05 -12.83
CA LYS A 184 20.71 -7.61 -12.85
C LYS A 184 20.92 -6.13 -13.24
N SER A 185 19.93 -5.51 -13.88
CA SER A 185 19.99 -4.10 -14.27
C SER A 185 19.63 -3.15 -13.12
N LEU A 186 19.03 -3.65 -12.03
CA LEU A 186 18.56 -2.80 -10.93
C LEU A 186 19.70 -2.00 -10.30
N PHE A 187 20.87 -2.60 -10.07
CA PHE A 187 21.97 -1.89 -9.41
C PHE A 187 22.49 -0.72 -10.27
N ALA A 188 22.56 -0.89 -11.59
CA ALA A 188 22.96 0.19 -12.50
C ALA A 188 21.97 1.37 -12.46
N VAL A 189 20.67 1.09 -12.41
CA VAL A 189 19.61 2.11 -12.30
C VAL A 189 19.60 2.75 -10.91
N TYR A 190 19.83 1.97 -9.86
CA TYR A 190 19.97 2.47 -8.48
C TYR A 190 21.15 3.45 -8.34
N ARG A 191 22.30 3.14 -8.94
CA ARG A 191 23.49 4.01 -8.94
C ARG A 191 23.29 5.28 -9.77
N ASN A 192 22.61 5.17 -10.90
CA ASN A 192 22.32 6.29 -11.78
C ASN A 192 20.96 6.09 -12.46
N PRO A 193 19.89 6.72 -11.95
CA PRO A 193 18.55 6.61 -12.53
C PRO A 193 18.47 7.07 -13.99
N ALA A 194 19.39 7.93 -14.44
CA ALA A 194 19.48 8.43 -15.81
C ALA A 194 20.41 7.61 -16.72
N THR A 195 20.88 6.42 -16.28
CA THR A 195 21.82 5.61 -17.06
C THR A 195 21.28 5.27 -18.45
N THR A 196 22.16 5.34 -19.46
CA THR A 196 21.87 4.92 -20.85
C THR A 196 22.34 3.50 -21.13
N SER A 197 23.00 2.84 -20.17
CA SER A 197 23.45 1.45 -20.30
C SER A 197 22.31 0.42 -20.23
N VAL A 198 21.12 0.86 -19.82
CA VAL A 198 19.91 0.04 -19.71
C VAL A 198 18.87 0.61 -20.67
N VAL A 199 18.21 -0.27 -21.44
CA VAL A 199 17.15 0.12 -22.38
C VAL A 199 16.02 0.84 -21.64
N SER A 200 15.44 1.86 -22.28
CA SER A 200 14.49 2.79 -21.65
C SER A 200 13.32 2.11 -20.93
N GLY A 201 12.70 1.08 -21.53
CA GLY A 201 11.61 0.32 -20.92
C GLY A 201 12.04 -0.40 -19.64
N THR A 202 13.11 -1.20 -19.72
CA THR A 202 13.69 -1.90 -18.56
C THR A 202 14.13 -0.93 -17.45
N ARG A 203 14.64 0.25 -17.83
CA ARG A 203 15.02 1.29 -16.87
C ARG A 203 13.81 1.86 -16.12
N ALA A 204 12.70 2.09 -16.82
CA ALA A 204 11.47 2.58 -16.20
C ALA A 204 10.90 1.54 -15.22
N ASP A 205 10.85 0.27 -15.63
CA ASP A 205 10.39 -0.82 -14.76
C ASP A 205 11.29 -0.99 -13.54
N ALA A 206 12.62 -0.94 -13.72
CA ALA A 206 13.58 -1.00 -12.63
C ALA A 206 13.43 0.19 -11.66
N ALA A 207 13.17 1.41 -12.18
CA ALA A 207 12.96 2.58 -11.33
C ALA A 207 11.69 2.45 -10.47
N ASN A 208 10.61 1.91 -11.05
CA ASN A 208 9.37 1.65 -10.31
C ASN A 208 9.58 0.58 -9.22
N ASP A 209 10.25 -0.53 -9.57
CA ASP A 209 10.56 -1.58 -8.60
C ASP A 209 11.49 -1.06 -7.48
N LEU A 210 12.47 -0.22 -7.80
CA LEU A 210 13.35 0.42 -6.81
C LEU A 210 12.60 1.39 -5.88
N ALA A 211 11.58 2.09 -6.38
CA ALA A 211 10.73 2.95 -5.57
C ALA A 211 9.93 2.13 -4.54
N ASP A 212 9.42 0.96 -4.96
CA ASP A 212 8.69 0.05 -4.08
C ASP A 212 9.62 -0.65 -3.07
N LEU A 213 10.84 -1.03 -3.48
CA LEU A 213 11.86 -1.66 -2.61
C LEU A 213 12.52 -0.69 -1.64
N ASN A 214 12.59 0.60 -2.00
CA ASN A 214 13.16 1.71 -1.23
C ASN A 214 14.54 1.43 -0.57
N PRO A 215 15.58 1.08 -1.35
CA PRO A 215 16.92 0.82 -0.81
C PRO A 215 17.57 2.09 -0.22
N PRO A 216 18.30 1.98 0.92
CA PRO A 216 19.15 3.04 1.44
C PRO A 216 20.09 3.58 0.36
N LYS A 217 20.48 4.85 0.44
CA LYS A 217 21.42 5.46 -0.51
C LYS A 217 22.85 4.94 -0.29
N ASN A 218 23.66 4.97 -1.35
CA ASN A 218 25.11 4.67 -1.35
C ASN A 218 25.50 3.23 -0.95
N LEU A 219 24.64 2.26 -1.21
CA LEU A 219 25.02 0.85 -1.13
C LEU A 219 25.99 0.49 -2.28
N ASP A 220 26.98 -0.34 -1.96
CA ASP A 220 27.71 -1.08 -2.99
C ASP A 220 26.84 -2.25 -3.52
N GLU A 221 27.32 -2.93 -4.56
CA GLU A 221 26.52 -3.96 -5.24
C GLU A 221 26.18 -5.15 -4.34
N VAL A 222 27.13 -5.56 -3.49
CA VAL A 222 26.96 -6.68 -2.57
C VAL A 222 25.93 -6.35 -1.50
N ALA A 223 26.03 -5.16 -0.89
CA ALA A 223 25.08 -4.70 0.12
C ALA A 223 23.70 -4.42 -0.49
N PHE A 224 23.64 -3.95 -1.74
CA PHE A 224 22.39 -3.76 -2.47
C PHE A 224 21.67 -5.09 -2.71
N ILE A 225 22.37 -6.11 -3.21
CA ILE A 225 21.79 -7.45 -3.45
C ILE A 225 21.25 -8.03 -2.13
N ALA A 226 22.04 -7.99 -1.05
CA ALA A 226 21.62 -8.49 0.26
C ALA A 226 20.42 -7.71 0.85
N PHE A 227 20.34 -6.40 0.59
CA PHE A 227 19.18 -5.60 0.97
C PHE A 227 17.93 -6.04 0.21
N VAL A 228 18.02 -6.14 -1.13
CA VAL A 228 16.88 -6.52 -1.98
C VAL A 228 16.40 -7.92 -1.61
N GLU A 229 17.29 -8.90 -1.41
CA GLU A 229 16.91 -10.25 -0.96
C GLU A 229 16.06 -10.20 0.32
N ARG A 230 16.52 -9.50 1.37
CA ARG A 230 15.78 -9.40 2.65
C ARG A 230 14.44 -8.69 2.52
N VAL A 231 14.34 -7.68 1.66
CA VAL A 231 13.08 -6.98 1.42
C VAL A 231 12.12 -7.88 0.64
N LEU A 232 12.60 -8.62 -0.35
CA LEU A 232 11.81 -9.61 -1.08
C LEU A 232 11.20 -10.67 -0.15
N GLU A 233 11.95 -11.14 0.85
CA GLU A 233 11.41 -12.09 1.85
C GLU A 233 10.28 -11.53 2.72
N GLN A 234 10.14 -10.20 2.80
CA GLN A 234 9.06 -9.57 3.54
C GLN A 234 7.80 -9.38 2.69
N PHE A 235 7.90 -9.48 1.37
CA PHE A 235 6.73 -9.40 0.49
C PHE A 235 5.92 -10.70 0.54
N PRO A 236 4.59 -10.63 0.84
CA PRO A 236 3.74 -11.82 0.89
C PRO A 236 3.70 -12.63 -0.42
N SER A 237 3.86 -11.94 -1.56
CA SER A 237 3.97 -12.55 -2.89
C SER A 237 5.16 -13.49 -3.00
N PHE A 238 6.34 -13.02 -2.61
CA PHE A 238 7.57 -13.81 -2.61
C PHE A 238 7.52 -14.90 -1.55
N GLN A 239 6.99 -14.65 -0.35
CA GLN A 239 6.78 -15.71 0.64
C GLN A 239 5.93 -16.86 0.08
N THR A 240 4.86 -16.54 -0.65
CA THR A 240 3.99 -17.53 -1.29
C THR A 240 4.73 -18.35 -2.35
N VAL A 241 5.54 -17.70 -3.19
CA VAL A 241 6.34 -18.37 -4.23
C VAL A 241 7.45 -19.23 -3.59
N LEU A 242 8.23 -18.66 -2.68
CA LEU A 242 9.38 -19.31 -2.04
C LEU A 242 8.97 -20.52 -1.21
N ALA A 243 7.79 -20.50 -0.57
CA ALA A 243 7.25 -21.65 0.15
C ALA A 243 7.02 -22.90 -0.73
N ARG A 244 6.89 -22.73 -2.05
CA ARG A 244 6.73 -23.83 -3.01
C ARG A 244 8.06 -24.39 -3.53
N VAL A 245 9.17 -23.66 -3.40
CA VAL A 245 10.48 -24.04 -3.94
C VAL A 245 11.03 -25.37 -3.38
N PRO A 246 10.87 -25.71 -2.08
CA PRO A 246 11.27 -27.02 -1.57
C PRO A 246 10.60 -28.21 -2.29
N GLY A 247 9.39 -27.99 -2.81
CA GLY A 247 8.65 -28.96 -3.62
C GLY A 247 9.11 -29.09 -5.08
N ARG A 248 10.22 -28.42 -5.47
CA ARG A 248 10.70 -28.30 -6.86
C ARG A 248 9.66 -27.63 -7.75
N LEU A 249 9.60 -26.30 -7.65
CA LEU A 249 8.61 -25.47 -8.33
C LEU A 249 8.82 -25.48 -9.85
N SER A 250 7.92 -26.17 -10.57
CA SER A 250 7.87 -26.20 -12.05
C SER A 250 7.18 -24.97 -12.62
N ASP A 251 7.24 -24.78 -13.94
CA ASP A 251 6.53 -23.69 -14.60
C ASP A 251 5.01 -23.75 -14.42
N ALA A 252 4.42 -24.94 -14.49
CA ALA A 252 2.99 -25.11 -14.20
C ALA A 252 2.65 -24.66 -12.77
N GLY A 253 3.46 -25.06 -11.79
CA GLY A 253 3.27 -24.64 -10.40
C GLY A 253 3.51 -23.15 -10.18
N GLY A 254 4.49 -22.56 -10.87
CA GLY A 254 4.77 -21.13 -10.85
C GLY A 254 3.60 -20.32 -11.41
N LEU A 255 3.06 -20.73 -12.56
CA LEU A 255 1.87 -20.14 -13.18
C LEU A 255 0.64 -20.20 -12.27
N GLU A 256 0.41 -21.32 -11.58
CA GLU A 256 -0.68 -21.43 -10.60
C GLU A 256 -0.55 -20.40 -9.48
N VAL A 257 0.66 -20.20 -8.96
CA VAL A 257 0.91 -19.19 -7.92
C VAL A 257 0.68 -17.78 -8.47
N ILE A 258 1.21 -17.45 -9.65
CA ILE A 258 0.99 -16.12 -10.25
C ILE A 258 -0.49 -15.89 -10.56
N ARG A 259 -1.23 -16.89 -11.03
CA ARG A 259 -2.68 -16.79 -11.28
C ARG A 259 -3.46 -16.51 -10.00
N ALA A 260 -3.07 -17.12 -8.88
CA ALA A 260 -3.67 -16.80 -7.58
C ALA A 260 -3.36 -15.36 -7.12
N LEU A 261 -2.17 -14.84 -7.44
CA LEU A 261 -1.73 -13.48 -7.09
C LEU A 261 -2.25 -12.41 -8.08
N ARG A 262 -2.62 -12.81 -9.30
CA ARG A 262 -3.10 -11.98 -10.42
C ARG A 262 -4.19 -12.70 -11.21
N PRO A 263 -5.40 -12.84 -10.63
CA PRO A 263 -6.49 -13.61 -11.25
C PRO A 263 -7.03 -12.98 -12.54
N THR A 264 -6.71 -11.71 -12.79
CA THR A 264 -7.15 -10.94 -13.96
C THR A 264 -6.18 -10.98 -15.14
N TYR A 265 -4.96 -11.52 -14.97
CA TYR A 265 -3.98 -11.61 -16.04
C TYR A 265 -4.41 -12.64 -17.10
N THR A 266 -4.16 -12.31 -18.36
CA THR A 266 -4.21 -13.26 -19.48
C THR A 266 -3.11 -14.31 -19.36
N GLU A 267 -3.23 -15.44 -20.05
CA GLU A 267 -2.21 -16.51 -20.01
C GLU A 267 -0.81 -16.04 -20.45
N ASP A 268 -0.75 -15.11 -21.42
CA ASP A 268 0.52 -14.50 -21.87
C ASP A 268 1.14 -13.62 -20.78
N GLU A 269 0.31 -12.83 -20.08
CA GLU A 269 0.76 -12.00 -18.95
C GLU A 269 1.20 -12.85 -17.75
N LEU A 270 0.49 -13.94 -17.45
CA LEU A 270 0.87 -14.90 -16.41
C LEU A 270 2.24 -15.52 -16.72
N THR A 271 2.45 -15.95 -17.96
CA THR A 271 3.71 -16.54 -18.42
C THR A 271 4.85 -15.54 -18.31
N LYS A 272 4.64 -14.31 -18.80
CA LYS A 272 5.62 -13.24 -18.71
C LYS A 272 5.95 -12.89 -17.26
N GLN A 273 4.94 -12.75 -16.40
CA GLN A 273 5.14 -12.41 -15.00
C GLN A 273 5.86 -13.51 -14.23
N TRP A 274 5.54 -14.78 -14.49
CA TRP A 274 6.26 -15.92 -13.91
C TRP A 274 7.74 -15.91 -14.34
N GLN A 275 8.03 -15.67 -15.61
CA GLN A 275 9.40 -15.56 -16.08
C GLN A 275 10.18 -14.47 -15.33
N ILE A 276 9.58 -13.29 -15.14
CA ILE A 276 10.19 -12.20 -14.38
C ILE A 276 10.47 -12.64 -12.94
N VAL A 277 9.49 -13.23 -12.26
CA VAL A 277 9.64 -13.70 -10.88
C VAL A 277 10.76 -14.75 -10.76
N ARG A 278 10.83 -15.70 -11.70
CA ARG A 278 11.86 -16.72 -11.74
C ARG A 278 13.25 -16.12 -11.94
N ASP A 279 13.40 -15.16 -12.84
CA ASP A 279 14.68 -14.47 -13.08
C ASP A 279 15.13 -13.69 -11.84
N TRP A 280 14.18 -13.08 -11.11
CA TRP A 280 14.45 -12.41 -9.84
C TRP A 280 14.90 -13.38 -8.75
N ILE A 281 14.24 -14.54 -8.64
CA ILE A 281 14.66 -15.60 -7.72
C ILE A 281 16.08 -16.06 -8.06
N GLN A 282 16.36 -16.31 -9.34
CA GLN A 282 17.68 -16.74 -9.80
C GLN A 282 18.77 -15.70 -9.49
N HIS A 283 18.46 -14.41 -9.56
CA HIS A 283 19.44 -13.35 -9.33
C HIS A 283 19.68 -13.07 -7.85
N PHE A 284 18.63 -12.86 -7.06
CA PHE A 284 18.74 -12.40 -5.68
C PHE A 284 18.86 -13.54 -4.65
N PHE A 285 18.36 -14.74 -4.97
CA PHE A 285 18.38 -15.88 -4.05
C PHE A 285 19.34 -16.98 -4.52
N GLN A 286 20.34 -16.62 -5.32
CA GLN A 286 21.28 -17.58 -5.91
C GLN A 286 21.96 -18.46 -4.85
N ASP A 287 22.21 -17.97 -3.65
CA ASP A 287 22.89 -18.76 -2.61
C ASP A 287 22.04 -19.91 -2.06
N ARG A 288 20.71 -19.86 -2.23
CA ARG A 288 19.76 -20.82 -1.67
C ARG A 288 19.03 -21.62 -2.72
N PHE A 289 18.81 -21.05 -3.90
CA PHE A 289 18.02 -21.65 -4.95
C PHE A 289 18.79 -21.69 -6.28
N GLU A 290 18.43 -22.66 -7.11
CA GLU A 290 18.88 -22.74 -8.49
C GLU A 290 17.71 -23.00 -9.43
N VAL A 291 17.85 -22.53 -10.66
CA VAL A 291 16.93 -22.81 -11.76
C VAL A 291 17.57 -23.85 -12.66
N ALA A 292 16.93 -25.02 -12.78
CA ALA A 292 17.47 -26.12 -13.57
C ALA A 292 17.54 -25.73 -15.07
N PRO A 293 18.70 -25.86 -15.75
CA PRO A 293 18.90 -25.30 -17.11
C PRO A 293 17.94 -25.86 -18.19
N GLU A 294 17.52 -27.11 -18.06
CA GLU A 294 16.69 -27.78 -19.09
C GLU A 294 15.19 -27.78 -18.76
N SER A 295 14.85 -27.78 -17.48
CA SER A 295 13.45 -27.91 -17.02
C SER A 295 12.88 -26.63 -16.43
N PHE A 296 13.73 -25.61 -16.23
CA PHE A 296 13.43 -24.34 -15.58
C PHE A 296 12.81 -24.46 -14.17
N VAL A 297 12.91 -25.66 -13.58
CA VAL A 297 12.42 -25.94 -12.24
C VAL A 297 13.27 -25.17 -11.23
N VAL A 298 12.62 -24.39 -10.37
CA VAL A 298 13.24 -23.71 -9.25
C VAL A 298 13.31 -24.67 -8.07
N ARG A 299 14.51 -24.91 -7.53
CA ARG A 299 14.73 -25.84 -6.42
C ARG A 299 15.80 -25.33 -5.46
N LEU A 300 15.88 -25.97 -4.29
CA LEU A 300 16.98 -25.75 -3.35
C LEU A 300 18.32 -26.06 -4.04
N ARG A 301 19.29 -25.17 -3.85
CA ARG A 301 20.68 -25.43 -4.21
C ARG A 301 21.22 -26.52 -3.27
N PRO A 302 21.85 -27.57 -3.80
CA PRO A 302 22.40 -28.66 -2.99
C PRO A 302 23.56 -28.23 -2.08
#